data_AF-A0A0F9BCL1-F1
#
_entry.id   AF-A0A0F9BCL1-F1
#
_cell.length_a   1.000
_cell.length_b   1.000
_cell.length_c   1.000
_cell.angle_alpha   90.00
_cell.angle_beta   90.00
_cell.angle_gamma   90.00
#
_symmetry.space_group_name_H-M   'P 1'
#
loop_
_entity.id
_entity.type
_entity.pdbx_description
1 polymer ?
#
loop_
_entity_poly.entity_id
_entity_poly.type
_entity_poly.pdbx_seq_one_letter_code
_entity_poly.pdbx_strand_id
1 'polypeptide(L)'
;SINLNFDDFNMNPVSRVVDSTCGISTPWREVIEKSLDNVNTKNLLKSKDSIRINSNTIFSAIKKMQISTPLYRETGGCHGAAIFDLDGNLLSVKEDVGRHNAIDKVIGDLLLKKHSFENVFLTSTGRLTADSVLKAIKAKIPIVASFSAAVESGIRLAFAYGITLIGFARGSRMNIYTHPERII
;
A
#
# COMPACT_ATOMS: atom_id res chain seq x y z
N SER A 1 5.26 5.68 20.11
CA SER A 1 3.86 5.25 19.92
C SER A 1 3.04 6.49 19.60
N ILE A 2 2.44 6.56 18.42
CA ILE A 2 1.50 7.65 18.08
C ILE A 2 0.18 7.25 18.74
N ASN A 3 -0.30 8.06 19.69
CA ASN A 3 -1.58 7.85 20.34
C ASN A 3 -2.68 8.29 19.38
N LEU A 4 -3.45 7.36 18.83
CA LEU A 4 -4.57 7.65 17.93
C LEU A 4 -5.88 7.32 18.67
N ASN A 5 -6.66 8.34 19.02
CA ASN A 5 -7.96 8.16 19.65
C ASN A 5 -9.07 8.04 18.59
N PHE A 6 -10.11 7.26 18.85
CA PHE A 6 -11.23 7.07 17.91
C PHE A 6 -12.01 8.37 17.65
N ASP A 7 -12.02 9.30 18.61
CA ASP A 7 -12.64 10.62 18.47
C ASP A 7 -11.87 11.56 17.54
N ASP A 8 -10.57 11.33 17.34
CA ASP A 8 -9.74 12.09 16.37
C ASP A 8 -10.15 11.80 14.91
N PHE A 9 -10.97 10.77 14.68
CA PHE A 9 -11.53 10.47 13.36
C PHE A 9 -12.79 11.27 13.02
N ASN A 10 -13.46 11.87 14.02
CA ASN A 10 -14.64 12.73 13.82
C ASN A 10 -14.29 14.21 13.60
N MET A 11 -13.02 14.61 13.80
CA MET A 11 -12.55 15.92 13.40
C MET A 11 -12.27 15.94 11.89
N ASN A 12 -13.01 16.79 11.18
CA ASN A 12 -12.93 16.99 9.73
C ASN A 12 -11.50 17.45 9.34
N PRO A 13 -10.60 16.56 8.86
CA PRO A 13 -9.16 16.77 9.00
C PRO A 13 -8.50 17.40 7.77
N VAL A 14 -9.27 17.88 6.79
CA VAL A 14 -8.71 18.41 5.53
C VAL A 14 -9.55 19.57 4.96
N SER A 15 -10.00 20.51 5.79
CA SER A 15 -10.82 21.64 5.32
C SER A 15 -10.02 22.75 4.60
N ARG A 16 -8.69 22.66 4.52
CA ARG A 16 -7.87 23.62 3.75
C ARG A 16 -6.64 22.94 3.15
N VAL A 17 -6.83 22.30 2.00
CA VAL A 17 -5.73 22.06 1.06
C VAL A 17 -6.24 22.41 -0.33
N VAL A 18 -5.69 23.48 -0.90
CA VAL A 18 -5.74 23.74 -2.33
C VAL A 18 -4.35 23.42 -2.83
N ASP A 19 -4.19 22.28 -3.50
CA ASP A 19 -2.90 21.88 -4.06
C ASP A 19 -3.04 21.34 -5.49
N SER A 20 -2.08 21.73 -6.32
CA SER A 20 -1.87 21.25 -7.68
C SER A 20 -0.99 19.99 -7.73
N THR A 21 -0.72 19.34 -6.58
CA THR A 21 0.17 18.17 -6.53
C THR A 21 0.01 17.37 -5.23
N CYS A 22 -0.15 16.04 -5.34
CA CYS A 22 0.05 15.03 -4.29
C CYS A 22 -0.90 14.99 -3.06
N GLY A 23 -1.90 15.85 -2.94
CA GLY A 23 -3.01 15.72 -1.99
C GLY A 23 -4.30 15.26 -2.67
N ILE A 24 -5.08 14.42 -1.99
CA ILE A 24 -6.45 14.09 -2.40
C ILE A 24 -7.30 15.36 -2.21
N SER A 25 -7.89 15.88 -3.28
CA SER A 25 -8.79 17.04 -3.18
C SER A 25 -10.19 16.64 -2.71
N THR A 26 -10.94 17.61 -2.15
CA THR A 26 -12.30 17.41 -1.61
C THR A 26 -13.28 16.71 -2.58
N PRO A 27 -13.29 17.00 -3.90
CA PRO A 27 -14.11 16.27 -4.86
C PRO A 27 -13.75 14.78 -4.96
N TRP A 28 -12.47 14.43 -4.86
CA TRP A 28 -12.03 13.03 -4.86
C TRP A 28 -12.46 12.30 -3.59
N ARG A 29 -12.60 13.01 -2.46
CA ARG A 29 -13.04 12.42 -1.18
C ARG A 29 -14.46 11.86 -1.26
N GLU A 30 -15.41 12.63 -1.77
CA GLU A 30 -16.77 12.13 -2.00
C GLU A 30 -16.79 10.98 -3.00
N VAL A 31 -15.95 11.03 -4.03
CA VAL A 31 -15.83 9.95 -5.03
C VAL A 31 -15.25 8.69 -4.40
N ILE A 32 -14.28 8.81 -3.48
CA ILE A 32 -13.69 7.69 -2.76
C ILE A 32 -14.69 7.10 -1.76
N GLU A 33 -15.38 7.94 -1.00
CA GLU A 33 -16.43 7.52 -0.06
C GLU A 33 -17.62 6.87 -0.75
N LYS A 34 -18.00 7.33 -1.96
CA LYS A 34 -19.05 6.72 -2.78
C LYS A 34 -18.58 5.47 -3.52
N SER A 35 -17.30 5.38 -3.88
CA SER A 35 -16.72 4.24 -4.63
C SER A 35 -16.31 3.07 -3.72
N LEU A 36 -16.04 3.33 -2.45
CA LEU A 36 -15.81 2.31 -1.45
C LEU A 36 -17.14 2.07 -0.75
N ASP A 37 -17.83 0.96 -1.05
CA ASP A 37 -18.89 0.46 -0.18
C ASP A 37 -18.23 0.12 1.17
N ASN A 38 -18.24 1.13 2.06
CA ASN A 38 -17.33 1.23 3.21
C ASN A 38 -17.48 0.05 4.18
N VAL A 39 -18.66 -0.55 4.24
CA VAL A 39 -18.93 -1.71 5.09
C VAL A 39 -18.37 -2.99 4.46
N ASN A 40 -18.66 -3.24 3.19
CA ASN A 40 -18.34 -4.52 2.56
C ASN A 40 -16.82 -4.66 2.35
N THR A 41 -16.16 -3.61 1.85
CA THR A 41 -14.70 -3.65 1.61
C THR A 41 -13.92 -3.79 2.91
N LYS A 42 -14.32 -3.07 3.96
CA LYS A 42 -13.69 -3.17 5.28
C LYS A 42 -13.89 -4.55 5.90
N ASN A 43 -15.08 -5.13 5.77
CA ASN A 43 -15.35 -6.49 6.24
C ASN A 43 -14.52 -7.54 5.47
N LEU A 44 -14.33 -7.36 4.17
CA LEU A 44 -13.48 -8.23 3.35
C LEU A 44 -12.00 -8.16 3.72
N LEU A 45 -11.49 -6.99 4.11
CA LEU A 45 -10.10 -6.88 4.56
C LEU A 45 -9.93 -7.42 5.98
N LYS A 46 -10.94 -7.22 6.85
CA LYS A 46 -10.98 -7.87 8.18
C LYS A 46 -11.05 -9.39 8.09
N SER A 47 -11.74 -9.97 7.11
CA SER A 47 -11.75 -11.44 6.96
C SER A 47 -10.37 -12.00 6.60
N LYS A 48 -9.44 -11.16 6.14
CA LYS A 48 -8.04 -11.49 5.89
C LYS A 48 -7.12 -11.29 7.11
N ASP A 49 -7.68 -11.08 8.30
CA ASP A 49 -6.90 -10.94 9.55
C ASP A 49 -6.27 -12.26 10.00
N SER A 50 -6.60 -13.40 9.36
CA SER A 50 -5.92 -14.68 9.57
C SER A 50 -4.58 -14.81 8.84
N ILE A 51 -4.31 -13.93 7.87
CA ILE A 51 -3.04 -13.97 7.11
C ILE A 51 -1.87 -13.69 8.06
N ARG A 52 -0.87 -14.56 8.01
CA ARG A 52 0.40 -14.40 8.71
C ARG A 52 1.54 -14.54 7.70
N ILE A 53 2.47 -13.59 7.71
CA ILE A 53 3.65 -13.61 6.85
C ILE A 53 4.91 -13.32 7.67
N ASN A 54 5.97 -14.07 7.39
CA ASN A 54 7.25 -13.86 8.06
C ASN A 54 7.87 -12.53 7.62
N SER A 55 8.42 -11.78 8.57
CA SER A 55 9.16 -10.53 8.31
C SER A 55 10.29 -10.70 7.28
N ASN A 56 10.97 -11.85 7.25
CA ASN A 56 12.01 -12.16 6.26
C ASN A 56 11.46 -12.24 4.83
N THR A 57 10.21 -12.66 4.64
CA THR A 57 9.55 -12.67 3.33
C THR A 57 9.36 -11.24 2.83
N ILE A 58 8.98 -10.30 3.69
CA ILE A 58 8.88 -8.87 3.35
C ILE A 58 10.25 -8.30 2.94
N PHE A 59 11.30 -8.57 3.73
CA PHE A 59 12.65 -8.11 3.40
C PHE A 59 13.15 -8.67 2.07
N SER A 60 12.94 -9.97 1.84
CA SER A 60 13.33 -10.66 0.61
C SER A 60 12.56 -10.11 -0.60
N ALA A 61 11.26 -9.84 -0.45
CA ALA A 61 10.42 -9.27 -1.49
C ALA A 61 10.83 -7.84 -1.85
N ILE A 62 11.13 -6.98 -0.88
CA ILE A 62 11.64 -5.63 -1.17
C ILE A 62 12.96 -5.70 -1.94
N LYS A 63 13.89 -6.56 -1.52
CA LYS A 63 15.16 -6.76 -2.23
C LYS A 63 14.94 -7.28 -3.65
N LYS A 64 14.05 -8.25 -3.82
CA LYS A 64 13.70 -8.83 -5.12
C LYS A 64 13.04 -7.80 -6.04
N MET A 65 12.11 -6.99 -5.53
CA MET A 65 11.53 -5.86 -6.26
C MET A 65 12.63 -4.92 -6.75
N GLN A 66 13.53 -4.47 -5.87
CA GLN A 66 14.62 -3.56 -6.27
C GLN A 66 15.47 -4.17 -7.38
N ILE A 67 15.87 -5.44 -7.27
CA ILE A 67 16.67 -6.14 -8.30
C ILE A 67 15.90 -6.22 -9.62
N SER A 68 14.59 -6.47 -9.57
CA SER A 68 13.72 -6.58 -10.73
C SER A 68 13.24 -5.23 -11.30
N THR A 69 13.76 -4.11 -10.79
CA THR A 69 13.47 -2.74 -11.27
C THR A 69 14.79 -2.05 -11.63
N PRO A 70 15.39 -2.38 -12.79
CA PRO A 70 16.71 -1.88 -13.18
C PRO A 70 16.70 -0.37 -13.45
N LEU A 71 15.66 0.19 -14.07
CA LEU A 71 15.60 1.64 -14.33
C LEU A 71 15.59 2.44 -13.03
N TYR A 72 14.83 1.98 -12.02
CA TYR A 72 14.86 2.56 -10.69
C TYR A 72 16.28 2.53 -10.08
N ARG A 73 16.97 1.38 -10.18
CA ARG A 73 18.30 1.20 -9.58
C ARG A 73 19.38 2.01 -10.28
N GLU A 74 19.34 2.11 -11.60
CA GLU A 74 20.38 2.76 -12.39
C GLU A 74 20.22 4.27 -12.42
N THR A 75 18.97 4.76 -12.49
CA THR A 75 18.70 6.18 -12.74
C THR A 75 18.24 6.94 -11.50
N GLY A 76 17.58 6.27 -10.55
CA GLY A 76 16.85 6.93 -9.46
C GLY A 76 15.68 7.82 -9.92
N GLY A 77 15.42 7.93 -11.23
CA GLY A 77 14.39 8.79 -11.83
C GLY A 77 13.05 8.10 -12.06
N CYS A 78 12.98 6.81 -11.78
CA CYS A 78 11.76 6.00 -11.87
C CYS A 78 11.36 5.45 -10.50
N HIS A 79 10.21 4.80 -10.45
CA HIS A 79 9.70 4.05 -9.33
C HIS A 79 9.33 2.63 -9.77
N GLY A 80 9.63 1.66 -8.90
CA GLY A 80 9.17 0.29 -9.00
C GLY A 80 8.01 -0.03 -8.06
N ALA A 81 7.14 -0.94 -8.49
CA ALA A 81 6.15 -1.63 -7.66
C ALA A 81 6.07 -3.12 -8.05
N ALA A 82 5.84 -3.99 -7.07
CA ALA A 82 5.75 -5.44 -7.29
C ALA A 82 4.69 -6.09 -6.40
N ILE A 83 4.00 -7.11 -6.93
CA ILE A 83 3.07 -7.95 -6.17
C ILE A 83 3.68 -9.34 -6.00
N PHE A 84 3.58 -9.85 -4.79
CA PHE A 84 4.06 -11.17 -4.38
C PHE A 84 2.92 -11.99 -3.78
N ASP A 85 3.01 -13.31 -3.87
CA ASP A 85 2.20 -14.18 -3.00
C ASP A 85 2.77 -14.22 -1.57
N LEU A 86 2.08 -14.88 -0.64
CA LEU A 86 2.51 -14.97 0.76
C LEU A 86 3.81 -15.79 0.97
N ASP A 87 4.19 -16.62 0.00
CA ASP A 87 5.44 -17.38 0.01
C ASP A 87 6.65 -16.56 -0.49
N GLY A 88 6.41 -15.35 -1.02
CA GLY A 88 7.44 -14.45 -1.53
C GLY A 88 7.80 -14.70 -3.01
N ASN A 89 6.97 -15.43 -3.74
CA ASN A 89 7.11 -15.54 -5.19
C ASN A 89 6.64 -14.25 -5.86
N LEU A 90 7.41 -13.80 -6.85
CA LEU A 90 7.12 -12.57 -7.56
C LEU A 90 6.07 -12.86 -8.64
N LEU A 91 4.89 -12.26 -8.52
CA LEU A 91 3.78 -12.46 -9.46
C LEU A 91 3.77 -11.39 -10.56
N SER A 92 4.15 -10.16 -10.21
CA SER A 92 4.27 -9.04 -11.15
C SER A 92 5.20 -7.96 -10.62
N VAL A 93 5.92 -7.30 -11.53
CA VAL A 93 6.77 -6.13 -11.26
C VAL A 93 6.64 -5.14 -12.41
N LYS A 94 6.55 -3.85 -12.09
CA LYS A 94 6.43 -2.75 -13.07
C LYS A 94 7.22 -1.53 -12.63
N GLU A 95 7.71 -0.80 -13.62
CA GLU A 95 8.39 0.48 -13.47
C GLU A 95 7.60 1.60 -14.17
N ASP A 96 7.70 2.81 -13.60
CA ASP A 96 7.21 4.04 -14.18
C ASP A 96 7.91 5.26 -13.57
N VAL A 97 7.93 6.40 -14.26
CA VAL A 97 8.41 7.67 -13.68
C VAL A 97 7.58 8.06 -12.44
N GLY A 98 6.27 7.80 -12.46
CA GLY A 98 5.36 8.07 -11.36
C GLY A 98 5.11 6.85 -10.47
N ARG A 99 5.31 6.99 -9.15
CA ARG A 99 4.99 5.91 -8.17
C ARG A 99 3.55 5.39 -8.27
N HIS A 100 2.59 6.29 -8.52
CA HIS A 100 1.18 5.93 -8.62
C HIS A 100 0.92 5.06 -9.85
N ASN A 101 1.58 5.36 -10.96
CA ASN A 101 1.48 4.61 -12.21
C ASN A 101 2.14 3.24 -12.09
N ALA A 102 3.29 3.15 -11.40
CA ALA A 102 3.92 1.86 -11.12
C ALA A 102 2.96 0.91 -10.37
N ILE A 103 2.24 1.43 -9.37
CA ILE A 103 1.21 0.68 -8.62
C ILE A 103 0.03 0.29 -9.54
N ASP A 104 -0.49 1.22 -10.35
CA ASP A 104 -1.60 0.90 -11.27
C ASP A 104 -1.19 -0.19 -12.27
N LYS A 105 0.00 -0.08 -12.85
CA LYS A 105 0.53 -1.05 -13.81
C LYS A 105 0.65 -2.44 -13.19
N VAL A 106 1.15 -2.56 -11.96
CA VAL A 106 1.35 -3.88 -11.35
C VAL A 106 0.01 -4.53 -10.96
N ILE A 107 -0.95 -3.75 -10.47
CA ILE A 107 -2.32 -4.23 -10.19
C ILE A 107 -3.01 -4.62 -11.50
N GLY A 108 -2.94 -3.76 -12.52
CA GLY A 108 -3.53 -4.01 -13.84
C GLY A 108 -2.96 -5.24 -14.52
N ASP A 109 -1.64 -5.46 -14.45
CA ASP A 109 -0.99 -6.65 -14.99
C ASP A 109 -1.50 -7.93 -14.32
N LEU A 110 -1.66 -7.92 -12.99
CA LEU A 110 -2.18 -9.08 -12.27
C LEU A 110 -3.66 -9.36 -12.58
N LEU A 111 -4.46 -8.31 -12.77
CA LEU A 111 -5.84 -8.41 -13.25
C LEU A 111 -5.92 -9.01 -14.66
N LEU A 112 -5.06 -8.56 -15.59
CA LEU A 112 -4.99 -9.08 -16.96
C LEU A 112 -4.57 -10.55 -16.99
N LYS A 113 -3.71 -10.98 -16.06
CA LYS A 113 -3.34 -12.38 -15.84
C LYS A 113 -4.46 -13.22 -15.22
N LYS A 114 -5.60 -12.62 -14.85
CA LYS A 114 -6.70 -13.26 -14.11
C LYS A 114 -6.25 -13.96 -12.82
N HIS A 115 -5.20 -13.43 -12.19
CA HIS A 115 -4.68 -13.99 -10.95
C HIS A 115 -5.47 -13.45 -9.76
N SER A 116 -5.68 -14.28 -8.74
CA SER A 116 -6.38 -13.89 -7.50
C SER A 116 -5.56 -12.90 -6.67
N PHE A 117 -6.25 -11.98 -6.00
CA PHE A 117 -5.68 -11.06 -5.00
C PHE A 117 -5.90 -11.53 -3.56
N GLU A 118 -6.36 -12.77 -3.35
CA GLU A 118 -6.67 -13.27 -2.00
C GLU A 118 -5.44 -13.31 -1.10
N ASN A 119 -4.36 -13.91 -1.58
CA ASN A 119 -3.15 -14.22 -0.81
C ASN A 119 -1.92 -13.52 -1.39
N VAL A 120 -2.00 -12.20 -1.52
CA VAL A 120 -0.92 -11.39 -2.09
C VAL A 120 -0.60 -10.17 -1.24
N PHE A 121 0.62 -9.64 -1.38
CA PHE A 121 1.02 -8.35 -0.84
C PHE A 121 1.71 -7.48 -1.88
N LEU A 122 1.58 -6.16 -1.70
CA LEU A 122 2.14 -5.15 -2.59
C LEU A 122 3.42 -4.57 -1.99
N THR A 123 4.41 -4.36 -2.83
CA THR A 123 5.63 -3.62 -2.50
C THR A 123 5.80 -2.41 -3.42
N SER A 124 6.37 -1.33 -2.90
CA SER A 124 6.68 -0.13 -3.67
C SER A 124 8.02 0.49 -3.26
N THR A 125 8.64 1.20 -4.20
CA THR A 125 9.82 2.05 -3.93
C THR A 125 9.44 3.44 -3.42
N GLY A 126 8.20 3.90 -3.68
CA GLY A 126 7.74 5.26 -3.37
C GLY A 126 7.13 5.41 -1.98
N ARG A 127 6.92 6.67 -1.55
CA ARG A 127 6.20 6.96 -0.30
C ARG A 127 4.75 6.47 -0.37
N LEU A 128 4.25 5.91 0.72
CA LEU A 128 2.88 5.38 0.82
C LEU A 128 1.92 6.51 1.24
N THR A 129 1.24 7.08 0.24
CA THR A 129 0.19 8.10 0.38
C THR A 129 -1.21 7.49 0.41
N ALA A 130 -2.24 8.27 0.76
CA ALA A 130 -3.64 7.84 0.68
C ALA A 130 -4.01 7.23 -0.68
N ASP A 131 -3.60 7.84 -1.80
CA ASP A 131 -3.87 7.29 -3.15
C ASP A 131 -3.26 5.90 -3.37
N SER A 132 -2.04 5.69 -2.86
CA SER A 132 -1.34 4.40 -2.98
C SER A 132 -2.07 3.31 -2.19
N VAL A 133 -2.49 3.65 -0.97
CA VAL A 133 -3.25 2.76 -0.09
C VAL A 133 -4.64 2.48 -0.64
N LEU A 134 -5.32 3.49 -1.19
CA LEU A 134 -6.63 3.35 -1.81
C LEU A 134 -6.64 2.33 -2.94
N LYS A 135 -5.60 2.32 -3.78
CA LYS A 135 -5.46 1.33 -4.86
C LYS A 135 -5.33 -0.08 -4.31
N ALA A 136 -4.57 -0.27 -3.23
CA ALA A 136 -4.48 -1.54 -2.53
C ALA A 136 -5.81 -1.96 -1.90
N ILE A 137 -6.57 -1.02 -1.31
CA ILE A 137 -7.92 -1.28 -0.78
C ILE A 137 -8.85 -1.76 -1.89
N LYS A 138 -8.89 -1.06 -3.02
CA LYS A 138 -9.73 -1.42 -4.18
C LYS A 138 -9.33 -2.78 -4.77
N ALA A 139 -8.04 -3.09 -4.79
CA ALA A 139 -7.51 -4.40 -5.18
C ALA A 139 -7.64 -5.47 -4.07
N LYS A 140 -8.18 -5.11 -2.90
CA LYS A 140 -8.34 -5.99 -1.72
C LYS A 140 -7.02 -6.62 -1.24
N ILE A 141 -5.92 -5.89 -1.37
CA ILE A 141 -4.59 -6.31 -0.92
C ILE A 141 -4.41 -5.91 0.55
N PRO A 142 -4.24 -6.89 1.47
CA PRO A 142 -4.23 -6.63 2.92
C PRO A 142 -2.88 -6.12 3.46
N ILE A 143 -1.79 -6.23 2.69
CA ILE A 143 -0.44 -5.86 3.13
C ILE A 143 0.24 -5.02 2.06
N VAL A 144 0.74 -3.85 2.45
CA VAL A 144 1.49 -2.94 1.58
C VAL A 144 2.79 -2.54 2.27
N ALA A 145 3.91 -2.87 1.64
CA ALA A 145 5.25 -2.53 2.13
C ALA A 145 5.97 -1.57 1.19
N SER A 146 6.82 -0.70 1.75
CA SER A 146 7.65 0.19 0.95
C SER A 146 9.07 0.31 1.47
N PHE A 147 9.98 0.48 0.53
CA PHE A 147 11.36 0.91 0.81
C PHE A 147 11.41 2.32 1.44
N SER A 148 10.41 3.16 1.14
CA SER A 148 10.29 4.55 1.62
C SER A 148 9.28 4.68 2.77
N ALA A 149 9.08 5.90 3.25
CA ALA A 149 8.17 6.22 4.35
C ALA A 149 6.69 6.05 3.99
N ALA A 150 5.86 5.80 5.00
CA ALA A 150 4.43 6.09 4.93
C ALA A 150 4.17 7.51 5.45
N VAL A 151 3.20 8.22 4.87
CA VAL A 151 2.75 9.54 5.35
C VAL A 151 1.42 9.41 6.08
N GLU A 152 1.08 10.40 6.90
CA GLU A 152 -0.13 10.39 7.75
C GLU A 152 -1.40 10.00 6.98
N SER A 153 -1.62 10.57 5.79
CA SER A 153 -2.79 10.28 4.97
C SER A 153 -2.89 8.80 4.58
N GLY A 154 -1.77 8.16 4.25
CA GLY A 154 -1.71 6.73 3.98
C GLY A 154 -1.91 5.89 5.23
N ILE A 155 -1.28 6.28 6.35
CA ILE A 155 -1.40 5.58 7.65
C ILE A 155 -2.85 5.58 8.12
N ARG A 156 -3.53 6.73 8.10
CA ARG A 156 -4.93 6.85 8.53
C ARG A 156 -5.86 5.99 7.68
N LEU A 157 -5.66 5.99 6.36
CA LEU A 157 -6.48 5.18 5.46
C LEU A 157 -6.22 3.69 5.66
N ALA A 158 -4.96 3.27 5.82
CA ALA A 158 -4.62 1.88 6.06
C ALA A 158 -5.19 1.38 7.40
N PHE A 159 -5.13 2.21 8.45
CA PHE A 159 -5.72 1.91 9.74
C PHE A 159 -7.24 1.69 9.61
N ALA A 160 -7.93 2.62 8.94
CA ALA A 160 -9.39 2.58 8.83
C ALA A 160 -9.92 1.34 8.07
N TYR A 161 -9.17 0.83 7.09
CA TYR A 161 -9.58 -0.27 6.21
C TYR A 161 -8.89 -1.60 6.48
N GLY A 162 -8.06 -1.72 7.53
CA GLY A 162 -7.47 -3.02 7.89
C GLY A 162 -6.23 -3.40 7.08
N ILE A 163 -5.52 -2.45 6.45
CA ILE A 163 -4.28 -2.74 5.71
C ILE A 163 -3.07 -2.69 6.62
N THR A 164 -2.23 -3.73 6.56
CA THR A 164 -0.91 -3.72 7.17
C THR A 164 0.01 -2.83 6.36
N LEU A 165 0.34 -1.64 6.89
CA LEU A 165 1.16 -0.66 6.19
C LEU A 165 2.58 -0.66 6.75
N ILE A 166 3.55 -0.94 5.90
CA ILE A 166 4.96 -1.06 6.27
C ILE A 166 5.78 -0.05 5.46
N GLY A 167 6.60 0.75 6.13
CA GLY A 167 7.54 1.66 5.47
C GLY A 167 8.96 1.48 6.00
N PHE A 168 9.90 2.10 5.31
CA PHE A 168 11.33 1.94 5.58
C PHE A 168 11.78 0.48 5.67
N ALA A 169 11.15 -0.42 4.90
CA ALA A 169 11.54 -1.81 4.86
C ALA A 169 12.84 -1.96 4.08
N ARG A 170 13.97 -2.10 4.79
CA ARG A 170 15.30 -2.20 4.19
C ARG A 170 16.27 -2.92 5.13
N GLY A 171 17.16 -3.73 4.54
CA GLY A 171 18.06 -4.58 5.32
C GLY A 171 17.26 -5.51 6.23
N SER A 172 17.43 -5.36 7.55
CA SER A 172 16.73 -6.11 8.59
C SER A 172 15.81 -5.25 9.46
N ARG A 173 15.43 -4.05 8.99
CA ARG A 173 14.55 -3.13 9.73
C ARG A 173 13.38 -2.68 8.87
N MET A 174 12.23 -2.55 9.50
CA MET A 174 11.01 -1.99 8.91
C MET A 174 10.18 -1.31 10.00
N ASN A 175 9.35 -0.35 9.60
CA ASN A 175 8.36 0.27 10.47
C ASN A 175 6.98 -0.23 10.07
N ILE A 176 6.33 -0.96 10.95
CA ILE A 176 4.92 -1.35 10.77
C ILE A 176 4.06 -0.28 11.42
N TYR A 177 3.25 0.41 10.62
CA TYR A 177 2.44 1.54 11.07
C TYR A 177 1.04 1.14 11.52
N THR A 178 0.47 0.10 10.90
CA THR A 178 -0.92 -0.33 11.11
C THR A 178 -1.03 -1.84 11.02
N HIS A 179 -1.97 -2.43 11.76
CA HIS A 179 -2.36 -3.85 11.68
C HIS A 179 -1.17 -4.83 11.74
N PRO A 180 -0.28 -4.71 12.77
CA PRO A 180 0.96 -5.49 12.83
C PRO A 180 0.76 -6.99 13.03
N GLU A 181 -0.43 -7.42 13.45
CA GLU A 181 -0.76 -8.83 13.73
C GLU A 181 -0.58 -9.78 12.54
N ARG A 182 -0.48 -9.27 11.31
CA ARG A 182 -0.18 -10.09 10.12
C ARG A 182 1.30 -10.43 9.94
N ILE A 183 2.21 -9.80 10.69
CA ILE A 183 3.66 -9.98 10.55
C ILE A 183 4.20 -10.80 11.72
N ILE A 184 4.93 -11.87 11.42
CA ILE A 184 5.56 -12.78 12.40
C ILE A 184 7.08 -12.88 12.24
#